data_AF-A0A7K2M712-F1
#
_entry.id   AF-A0A7K2M712-F1
#
_cell.length_a   1.000
_cell.length_b   1.000
_cell.length_c   1.000
_cell.angle_alpha   90.00
_cell.angle_beta   90.00
_cell.angle_gamma   90.00
#
_symmetry.space_group_name_H-M   'P 1'
#
loop_
_entity.id
_entity.type
_entity.pdbx_description
1 polymer ?
#
loop_
_entity_poly.entity_id
_entity_poly.type
_entity_poly.pdbx_seq_one_letter_code
_entity_poly.pdbx_strand_id
1 'polypeptide(L)'
;AAGLDRAALHSQLAAALSVVVHLVRDRTGRRRIAEVRVLERDATGLVRTVPALRWGADAFVAERGWERLRGLLRAENQEGNGGRSG
;
A
#
# COMPACT_ATOMS: atom_id res chain seq x y z
N ALA A 1 9.82 -26.18 -16.32
CA ALA A 1 9.14 -25.46 -15.23
C ALA A 1 8.14 -24.49 -15.86
N ALA A 2 6.85 -24.69 -15.65
CA ALA A 2 5.83 -23.75 -16.13
C ALA A 2 5.67 -22.64 -15.08
N GLY A 3 5.99 -21.41 -15.44
CA GLY A 3 5.75 -20.25 -14.58
C GLY A 3 4.25 -19.95 -14.45
N LEU A 4 3.88 -19.17 -13.43
CA LEU A 4 2.54 -18.62 -13.33
C LEU A 4 2.28 -17.69 -14.52
N ASP A 5 1.08 -17.76 -15.10
CA ASP A 5 0.65 -16.74 -16.04
C ASP A 5 0.46 -15.39 -15.32
N ARG A 6 0.45 -14.32 -16.10
CA ARG A 6 0.39 -12.94 -15.60
C ARG A 6 -0.87 -12.70 -14.76
N ALA A 7 -2.01 -13.25 -15.13
CA ALA A 7 -3.27 -13.01 -14.44
C ALA A 7 -3.31 -13.70 -13.08
N ALA A 8 -2.78 -14.92 -12.99
CA ALA A 8 -2.61 -15.66 -11.75
C ALA A 8 -1.69 -14.89 -10.78
N LEU A 9 -0.57 -14.35 -11.27
CA LEU A 9 0.35 -13.54 -10.46
C LEU A 9 -0.32 -12.27 -9.91
N HIS A 10 -1.04 -11.52 -10.76
CA HIS A 10 -1.74 -10.31 -10.30
C HIS A 10 -2.86 -10.62 -9.31
N SER A 11 -3.53 -11.76 -9.48
CA SER A 11 -4.56 -12.20 -8.53
C SER A 11 -3.97 -12.51 -7.16
N GLN A 12 -2.83 -13.21 -7.10
CA GLN A 12 -2.10 -13.46 -5.86
C GLN A 12 -1.65 -12.14 -5.20
N LEU A 13 -1.07 -11.23 -5.99
CA LEU A 13 -0.58 -9.95 -5.49
C LEU A 13 -1.69 -9.09 -4.86
N ALA A 14 -2.85 -9.00 -5.50
CA ALA A 14 -3.99 -8.27 -4.95
C ALA A 14 -4.65 -8.94 -3.74
N ALA A 15 -4.48 -10.25 -3.56
CA ALA A 15 -4.99 -10.95 -2.39
C ALA A 15 -4.04 -10.83 -1.19
N ALA A 16 -2.74 -10.73 -1.43
CA ALA A 16 -1.72 -10.80 -0.37
C ALA A 16 -1.21 -9.44 0.10
N LEU A 17 -1.31 -8.39 -0.73
CA LEU A 17 -0.70 -7.09 -0.45
C LEU A 17 -1.73 -5.96 -0.50
N SER A 18 -1.68 -5.08 0.50
CA SER A 18 -2.52 -3.87 0.54
C SER A 18 -1.73 -2.60 0.22
N VAL A 19 -0.47 -2.54 0.65
CA VAL A 19 0.37 -1.34 0.60
C VAL A 19 1.82 -1.70 0.26
N VAL A 20 2.50 -0.84 -0.50
CA VAL A 20 3.95 -0.86 -0.72
C VAL A 20 4.55 0.39 -0.10
N VAL A 21 5.57 0.22 0.73
CA VAL A 21 6.34 1.31 1.35
C VAL A 21 7.69 1.42 0.66
N HIS A 22 7.96 2.57 0.02
CA HIS A 22 9.25 2.87 -0.55
C HIS A 22 10.14 3.59 0.47
N LEU A 23 11.27 2.97 0.81
CA LEU A 23 12.26 3.51 1.73
C LEU A 23 13.48 4.03 0.95
N VAL A 24 13.97 5.19 1.36
CA VAL A 24 15.24 5.77 0.87
C VAL A 24 16.21 5.92 2.04
N ARG A 25 17.50 6.07 1.73
CA ARG A 25 18.51 6.45 2.73
C ARG A 25 18.72 7.97 2.67
N ASP A 26 18.75 8.64 3.82
CA ASP A 26 19.16 10.03 3.92
C ASP A 26 20.69 10.17 3.86
N ARG A 27 21.19 11.41 3.90
CA ARG A 27 22.64 11.70 3.86
C ARG A 27 23.39 11.19 5.10
N THR A 28 22.70 10.87 6.19
CA THR A 28 23.31 10.26 7.39
C THR A 28 23.23 8.73 7.34
N GLY A 29 22.70 8.16 6.25
CA GLY A 29 22.59 6.72 6.04
C GLY A 29 21.36 6.08 6.66
N ARG A 30 20.48 6.86 7.33
CA ARG A 30 19.28 6.34 7.96
C ARG A 30 18.19 6.10 6.92
N ARG A 31 17.42 5.02 7.11
CA ARG A 31 16.25 4.72 6.27
C ARG A 31 15.09 5.61 6.67
N ARG A 32 14.45 6.24 5.69
CA ARG A 32 13.21 7.00 5.85
C ARG A 32 12.20 6.59 4.79
N ILE A 33 10.93 6.70 5.12
CA ILE A 33 9.85 6.49 4.14
C ILE A 33 9.85 7.67 3.18
N ALA A 34 9.97 7.38 1.88
CA ALA A 34 9.83 8.37 0.82
C ALA A 34 8.44 8.34 0.20
N GLU A 35 7.80 7.17 0.14
CA GLU A 35 6.49 7.02 -0.49
C GLU A 35 5.73 5.84 0.11
N VAL A 36 4.41 5.98 0.17
CA VAL A 36 3.47 4.89 0.47
C VAL A 36 2.52 4.78 -0.71
N ARG A 37 2.38 3.57 -1.24
CA ARG A 37 1.54 3.27 -2.41
C ARG A 37 0.52 2.21 -2.05
N VAL A 38 -0.72 2.39 -2.48
CA VAL A 38 -1.78 1.37 -2.37
C VAL A 38 -1.83 0.53 -3.64
N LEU A 39 -2.36 -0.68 -3.53
CA LEU A 39 -2.65 -1.53 -4.69
C LEU A 39 -4.10 -1.33 -5.13
N GLU A 40 -4.30 -1.17 -6.44
CA GLU A 40 -5.61 -1.12 -7.09
C GLU A 40 -5.64 -2.11 -8.25
N ARG A 41 -6.81 -2.74 -8.48
CA ARG A 41 -7.07 -3.47 -9.72
C ARG A 41 -7.64 -2.50 -10.74
N ASP A 42 -7.11 -2.52 -11.96
CA ASP A 42 -7.68 -1.77 -13.08
C ASP A 42 -8.80 -2.56 -13.78
N ALA A 43 -9.41 -1.97 -14.81
CA ALA A 43 -10.50 -2.57 -15.58
C ALA A 43 -10.12 -3.88 -16.30
N THR A 44 -8.83 -4.16 -16.48
CA THR A 44 -8.32 -5.41 -17.06
C THR A 44 -8.06 -6.49 -16.01
N GLY A 45 -8.32 -6.19 -14.73
CA GLY A 45 -8.07 -7.09 -13.61
C GLY A 45 -6.61 -7.14 -13.16
N LEU A 46 -5.73 -6.35 -13.79
CA LEU A 46 -4.32 -6.26 -13.42
C LEU A 46 -4.15 -5.29 -12.24
N VAL A 47 -3.16 -5.60 -11.40
CA VAL A 47 -2.84 -4.77 -10.25
C VAL A 47 -1.81 -3.71 -10.61
N ARG A 48 -2.10 -2.47 -10.23
CA ARG A 48 -1.19 -1.33 -10.31
C ARG A 48 -0.96 -0.74 -8.93
N THR A 49 0.21 -0.11 -8.75
CA THR A 49 0.48 0.68 -7.55
C THR A 49 0.10 2.14 -7.79
N VAL A 50 -0.51 2.74 -6.78
CA VAL A 50 -1.03 4.10 -6.83
C VAL A 50 -0.46 4.86 -5.63
N PRO A 51 0.23 6.01 -5.86
CA PRO A 51 0.80 6.78 -4.76
C PRO A 51 -0.32 7.28 -3.85
N ALA A 52 -0.18 7.05 -2.55
CA ALA A 52 -1.11 7.48 -1.52
C ALA A 52 -0.50 8.57 -0.64
N LEU A 53 0.79 8.45 -0.32
CA LEU A 53 1.58 9.48 0.34
C LEU A 53 2.94 9.59 -0.33
N ARG A 54 3.43 10.81 -0.52
CA ARG A 54 4.80 11.07 -0.96
C ARG A 54 5.46 12.09 -0.04
N TRP A 55 6.72 11.87 0.33
CA TRP A 55 7.47 12.85 1.10
C TRP A 55 7.72 14.10 0.25
N GLY A 56 7.15 15.23 0.66
CA GLY A 56 7.32 16.55 0.05
C GLY A 56 8.54 17.28 0.61
N ALA A 57 8.50 18.62 0.64
CA ALA A 57 9.58 19.41 1.21
C ALA A 57 9.80 19.06 2.70
N ASP A 58 8.73 19.12 3.50
CA ASP A 58 8.82 19.01 4.96
C ASP A 58 7.96 17.90 5.57
N ALA A 59 6.94 17.42 4.83
CA ALA A 59 5.97 16.45 5.32
C ALA A 59 5.45 15.55 4.20
N PHE A 60 4.71 14.51 4.58
CA PHE A 60 3.95 13.73 3.62
C PHE A 60 2.83 14.56 2.99
N VAL A 61 2.74 14.47 1.67
CA VAL A 61 1.65 15.02 0.87
C VAL A 61 0.75 13.87 0.43
N ALA A 62 -0.56 14.05 0.61
CA ALA A 62 -1.57 13.12 0.15
C ALA A 62 -1.65 13.11 -1.39
N GLU A 63 -1.69 11.91 -1.95
CA GLU A 63 -1.79 11.64 -3.38
C GLU A 63 -3.10 10.91 -3.69
N ARG A 64 -3.36 10.59 -4.95
CA ARG A 64 -4.65 10.01 -5.40
C ARG A 64 -5.08 8.73 -4.65
N GLY A 65 -4.12 7.95 -4.13
CA GLY A 65 -4.38 6.73 -3.35
C GLY A 65 -4.69 6.97 -1.88
N TRP A 66 -4.72 8.22 -1.42
CA TRP A 66 -4.86 8.57 0.00
C TRP A 66 -6.16 8.05 0.62
N GLU A 67 -7.30 8.23 -0.06
CA GLU A 67 -8.60 7.77 0.46
C GLU A 67 -8.64 6.25 0.65
N ARG A 68 -8.01 5.49 -0.25
CA ARG A 68 -7.88 4.03 -0.10
C ARG A 68 -7.01 3.67 1.11
N LEU A 69 -5.87 4.34 1.28
CA LEU A 69 -4.98 4.13 2.43
C LEU A 69 -5.68 4.44 3.76
N ARG A 70 -6.44 5.54 3.83
CA ARG A 70 -7.22 5.89 5.04
C ARG A 70 -8.23 4.80 5.38
N GLY A 71 -8.85 4.18 4.37
CA GLY A 71 -9.82 3.11 4.54
C GLY A 71 -9.19 1.88 5.18
N LEU A 72 -8.00 1.49 4.68
CA LEU A 72 -7.24 0.36 5.24
C LEU A 72 -6.84 0.60 6.70
N LEU A 73 -6.27 1.77 7.00
CA LEU A 73 -5.85 2.12 8.37
C LEU A 73 -7.04 2.15 9.35
N ARG A 74 -8.22 2.58 8.90
CA ARG A 74 -9.44 2.56 9.72
C ARG A 74 -9.98 1.16 9.94
N ALA A 75 -9.88 0.28 8.96
CA ALA A 75 -10.36 -1.10 9.06
C ALA A 75 -9.51 -1.91 10.06
N GLU A 76 -8.18 -1.83 9.96
CA GLU A 76 -7.28 -2.52 10.89
C GLU A 76 -7.48 -2.06 12.35
N ASN A 77 -7.69 -0.76 12.56
CA ASN A 77 -7.95 -0.22 13.90
C ASN A 77 -9.29 -0.69 14.50
N GLN A 78 -10.26 -1.09 13.68
CA GLN A 78 -11.55 -1.62 14.14
C GLN A 78 -11.47 -3.11 14.48
N GLU A 79 -10.71 -3.89 13.70
CA GLU A 79 -10.44 -5.31 14.00
C GLU A 79 -9.70 -5.47 15.34
N GLY A 80 -8.79 -4.55 15.68
CA GLY A 80 -8.11 -4.52 16.98
C GLY A 80 -8.95 -4.08 18.17
N ASN A 81 -10.09 -3.39 17.95
CA ASN A 81 -10.94 -2.84 19.02
C ASN A 81 -12.22 -3.66 19.28
N GLY A 82 -12.56 -4.63 18.42
CA GLY A 82 -13.74 -5.50 18.58
C GLY A 82 -13.55 -6.69 19.53
N GLY A 83 -12.32 -6.97 19.96
CA GLY A 83 -11.99 -8.10 20.83
C GLY A 83 -11.96 -7.77 22.31
N ARG A 84 -13.03 -7.19 22.88
CA ARG A 84 -13.24 -7.07 24.34
C ARG A 84 -14.64 -6.54 24.68
N SER A 85 -15.67 -7.34 24.44
CA SER A 85 -16.97 -7.20 25.11
C SER A 85 -17.72 -8.52 24.99
N GLY A 86 -17.95 -9.19 26.12
CA GLY A 86 -18.82 -10.36 26.27
C GLY A 86 -18.09 -11.69 26.26
#